data_AF-W1XZD1-F1
#
_entry.id   AF-W1XZD1-F1
#
_cell.length_a   1.000
_cell.length_b   1.000
_cell.length_c   1.000
_cell.angle_alpha   90.00
_cell.angle_beta   90.00
_cell.angle_gamma   90.00
#
_symmetry.space_group_name_H-M   'P 1'
#
loop_
_entity.id
_entity.type
_entity.pdbx_description
1 polymer ?
#
loop_
_entity_poly.entity_id
_entity_poly.type
_entity_poly.pdbx_seq_one_letter_code
_entity_poly.pdbx_strand_id
1 'polypeptide(L)'
;SGMYTANTMNCLTEALGMGLPGNGTIPAVYSERLRLAKLAGMQAVEVLKANLRPKDIMTREAFENAVALDMALGGSSNTALHLPAIAHEAGVPLSLDDFDRIAQNTPQLSKLS
;
A
#
# COMPACT_ATOMS: atom_id res chain seq x y z
N SER A 1 14.87 8.19 7.94
CA SER A 1 14.64 6.91 7.25
C SER A 1 14.01 7.22 5.90
N GLY A 2 14.59 6.73 4.80
CA GLY A 2 14.16 7.10 3.46
C GLY A 2 13.06 6.25 2.85
N MET A 3 12.56 6.66 1.69
CA MET A 3 11.60 5.89 0.90
C MET A 3 12.27 4.79 0.08
N TYR A 4 12.90 3.85 0.79
CA TYR A 4 13.36 2.59 0.23
C TYR A 4 12.22 1.57 0.17
N THR A 5 12.48 0.38 -0.37
CA THR A 5 11.46 -0.66 -0.60
C THR A 5 10.61 -0.94 0.63
N ALA A 6 11.21 -1.09 1.82
CA ALA A 6 10.48 -1.42 3.04
C ALA A 6 9.44 -0.36 3.42
N ASN A 7 9.85 0.91 3.49
CA ASN A 7 8.93 2.01 3.84
C ASN A 7 7.89 2.22 2.73
N THR A 8 8.30 2.12 1.47
CA THR A 8 7.40 2.24 0.33
C THR A 8 6.31 1.18 0.38
N MET A 9 6.67 -0.11 0.43
CA MET A 9 5.69 -1.20 0.47
C MET A 9 4.79 -1.14 1.71
N ASN A 10 5.31 -0.65 2.84
CA ASN A 10 4.52 -0.49 4.05
C ASN A 10 3.45 0.62 3.91
N CYS A 11 3.79 1.74 3.27
CA CYS A 11 2.82 2.78 2.89
C CYS A 11 1.82 2.26 1.83
N LEU A 12 2.28 1.49 0.84
CA LEU A 12 1.42 0.93 -0.19
C LEU A 12 0.45 -0.13 0.36
N THR A 13 0.82 -0.84 1.42
CA THR A 13 -0.09 -1.76 2.11
C THR A 13 -1.31 -1.02 2.68
N GLU A 14 -1.12 0.22 3.14
CA GLU A 14 -2.21 1.09 3.58
C GLU A 14 -3.06 1.56 2.39
N ALA A 15 -2.43 1.99 1.28
CA ALA A 15 -3.15 2.41 0.07
C ALA A 15 -3.96 1.28 -0.60
N LEU A 16 -3.46 0.05 -0.53
CA LEU A 16 -4.16 -1.15 -0.99
C LEU A 16 -5.33 -1.55 -0.08
N GLY A 17 -5.51 -0.89 1.07
CA GLY A 17 -6.55 -1.22 2.05
C GLY A 17 -6.23 -2.44 2.92
N MET A 18 -5.02 -2.97 2.84
CA MET A 18 -4.58 -4.15 3.61
C MET A 18 -3.90 -3.79 4.94
N GLY A 19 -3.56 -2.52 5.14
CA GLY A 19 -3.02 -1.97 6.37
C GLY A 19 -3.95 -0.93 6.97
N LEU A 20 -4.07 -0.91 8.31
CA LEU A 20 -4.79 0.15 9.00
C LEU A 20 -4.07 1.51 8.84
N PRO A 21 -4.80 2.64 8.89
CA PRO A 21 -4.21 3.97 8.84
C PRO A 21 -3.06 4.17 9.83
N GLY A 22 -1.94 4.69 9.35
CA GLY A 22 -0.71 4.86 10.13
C GLY A 22 0.22 3.63 10.10
N ASN A 23 -0.16 2.54 9.44
CA ASN A 23 0.69 1.37 9.29
C ASN A 23 2.01 1.73 8.58
N GLY A 24 1.95 2.57 7.54
CA GLY A 24 3.12 2.99 6.77
C GLY A 24 4.06 3.94 7.51
N THR A 25 3.57 4.70 8.49
CA THR A 25 4.25 5.92 8.96
C THR A 25 4.65 5.91 10.43
N ILE A 26 4.03 5.09 11.29
CA ILE A 26 4.35 5.04 12.72
C ILE A 26 5.75 4.43 12.94
N PRO A 27 6.71 5.14 13.58
CA PRO A 27 8.02 4.58 13.89
C PRO A 27 7.94 3.33 14.78
N ALA A 28 8.86 2.37 14.57
CA ALA A 28 8.82 1.08 15.27
C ALA A 28 8.92 1.20 16.80
N VAL A 29 9.67 2.19 17.31
CA VAL A 29 9.90 2.38 18.75
C VAL A 29 8.76 3.12 19.46
N TYR A 30 7.75 3.57 18.72
CA TYR A 30 6.63 4.33 19.28
C TYR A 30 5.57 3.39 19.85
N SER A 31 5.01 3.76 21.00
CA SER A 31 3.94 3.01 21.68
C SER A 31 2.70 2.80 20.80
N GLU A 32 2.48 3.73 19.88
CA GLU A 32 1.50 3.76 18.80
C GLU A 32 1.57 2.48 17.96
N ARG A 33 2.77 1.92 17.72
CA ARG A 33 2.94 0.71 16.91
C ARG A 33 2.32 -0.52 17.60
N LEU A 34 2.49 -0.63 18.92
CA LEU A 34 1.84 -1.70 19.71
C LEU A 34 0.32 -1.52 19.75
N ARG A 35 -0.15 -0.27 19.87
CA ARG A 35 -1.59 0.03 19.79
C ARG A 35 -2.17 -0.35 18.43
N LEU A 36 -1.49 0.01 17.34
CA LEU A 36 -1.91 -0.35 15.98
C LEU A 36 -1.95 -1.87 15.78
N ALA A 37 -0.95 -2.60 16.29
CA ALA A 37 -0.93 -4.07 16.21
C ALA A 37 -2.15 -4.70 16.93
N LYS A 38 -2.51 -4.18 18.11
CA LYS A 38 -3.72 -4.62 18.83
C LYS A 38 -5.00 -4.31 18.03
N LEU A 39 -5.10 -3.11 17.47
CA LEU A 39 -6.24 -2.71 16.63
C LEU A 39 -6.34 -3.56 15.36
N ALA A 40 -5.22 -3.90 14.72
CA ALA A 40 -5.20 -4.79 13.56
C ALA A 40 -5.72 -6.19 13.90
N GLY A 41 -5.35 -6.73 15.07
CA GLY A 41 -5.90 -8.00 15.56
C GLY A 41 -7.42 -7.94 15.77
N MET A 42 -7.93 -6.85 16.33
CA MET A 42 -9.38 -6.64 16.48
C MET A 42 -10.07 -6.52 15.11
N GLN A 43 -9.50 -5.75 14.19
CA GLN A 43 -10.03 -5.56 12.84
C GLN A 43 -10.05 -6.87 12.05
N ALA A 44 -9.03 -7.72 12.19
CA ALA A 44 -8.98 -9.02 11.52
C ALA A 44 -10.16 -9.92 11.91
N VAL A 45 -10.62 -9.86 13.16
CA VAL A 45 -11.83 -10.58 13.61
C VAL A 45 -13.08 -10.03 12.92
N GLU A 46 -13.19 -8.70 12.75
CA GLU A 46 -14.32 -8.09 12.05
C GLU A 46 -14.31 -8.40 10.54
N VAL A 47 -13.14 -8.41 9.90
CA VAL A 47 -12.95 -8.84 8.51
C VAL A 47 -13.42 -10.28 8.33
N LEU A 48 -13.06 -11.17 9.26
CA LEU A 48 -13.51 -12.57 9.26
C LEU A 48 -15.03 -12.68 9.40
N LYS A 49 -15.63 -11.96 10.36
CA LYS A 49 -17.08 -11.94 10.57
C LYS A 49 -17.83 -11.44 9.33
N ALA A 50 -17.28 -10.45 8.65
CA ALA A 50 -17.83 -9.90 7.41
C ALA A 50 -17.58 -10.78 6.17
N ASN A 51 -16.82 -11.87 6.31
CA ASN A 51 -16.39 -12.75 5.22
C ASN A 51 -15.71 -11.98 4.06
N LEU A 52 -14.95 -10.94 4.40
CA LEU A 52 -14.18 -10.15 3.45
C LEU A 52 -12.87 -10.87 3.13
N ARG A 53 -12.58 -11.06 1.85
CA ARG A 53 -11.34 -11.68 1.38
C ARG A 53 -10.42 -10.62 0.78
N PRO A 54 -9.10 -10.87 0.70
CA PRO A 54 -8.16 -9.93 0.11
C PRO A 54 -8.56 -9.45 -1.30
N LYS A 55 -9.11 -10.33 -2.14
CA LYS A 55 -9.60 -9.97 -3.50
C LYS A 55 -10.84 -9.07 -3.51
N ASP A 56 -11.58 -9.00 -2.41
CA ASP A 56 -12.71 -8.09 -2.26
C ASP A 56 -12.22 -6.68 -1.87
N ILE A 57 -10.96 -6.54 -1.44
CA ILE A 57 -10.31 -5.28 -1.02
C ILE A 57 -9.33 -4.77 -2.09
N MET A 58 -8.45 -5.64 -2.58
CA MET A 58 -7.41 -5.33 -3.55
C MET A 58 -7.99 -5.33 -4.97
N THR A 59 -8.90 -4.41 -5.25
CA THR A 59 -9.50 -4.21 -6.57
C THR A 59 -8.55 -3.47 -7.51
N ARG A 60 -8.92 -3.34 -8.78
CA ARG A 60 -8.19 -2.54 -9.76
C ARG A 60 -7.95 -1.11 -9.26
N GLU A 61 -8.97 -0.49 -8.68
CA GLU A 61 -8.92 0.85 -8.13
C GLU A 61 -7.97 0.95 -6.92
N ALA A 62 -7.90 -0.08 -6.07
CA ALA A 62 -6.96 -0.14 -4.97
C ALA A 62 -5.51 -0.17 -5.46
N PHE A 63 -5.22 -0.92 -6.53
CA PHE A 63 -3.90 -0.92 -7.15
C PHE A 63 -3.58 0.42 -7.82
N GLU A 64 -4.54 1.04 -8.52
CA GLU A 64 -4.32 2.38 -9.10
C GLU A 64 -4.06 3.44 -8.01
N ASN A 65 -4.75 3.36 -6.87
CA ASN A 65 -4.47 4.21 -5.70
C ASN A 65 -3.06 3.96 -5.14
N ALA A 66 -2.63 2.70 -5.07
CA ALA A 66 -1.28 2.38 -4.62
C ALA A 66 -0.21 2.94 -5.57
N VAL A 67 -0.40 2.82 -6.88
CA VAL A 67 0.51 3.41 -7.88
C VAL A 67 0.53 4.94 -7.75
N ALA A 68 -0.62 5.58 -7.62
CA ALA A 68 -0.69 7.03 -7.42
C ALA A 68 0.05 7.46 -6.15
N LEU A 69 -0.14 6.73 -5.04
CA LEU A 69 0.60 7.01 -3.81
C LEU A 69 2.11 6.82 -4.00
N ASP A 70 2.54 5.77 -4.69
CA ASP A 70 3.95 5.53 -4.98
C ASP A 70 4.60 6.71 -5.73
N MET A 71 3.93 7.21 -6.78
CA MET A 71 4.37 8.39 -7.53
C MET A 71 4.41 9.64 -6.66
N ALA A 72 3.38 9.86 -5.84
CA ALA A 72 3.30 11.01 -4.95
C ALA A 72 4.38 10.99 -3.85
N LEU A 73 4.80 9.81 -3.40
CA LEU A 73 5.86 9.65 -2.39
C LEU A 73 7.26 9.69 -2.99
N GLY A 74 7.42 9.46 -4.30
CA GLY A 74 8.71 9.19 -4.92
C GLY A 74 9.32 7.90 -4.37
N GLY A 75 8.51 6.84 -4.33
CA GLY A 75 8.88 5.56 -3.74
C GLY A 75 9.96 4.79 -4.50
N SER A 76 10.34 3.63 -3.96
CA SER A 76 11.36 2.76 -4.55
C SER A 76 10.90 2.18 -5.90
N SER A 77 11.77 2.19 -6.91
CA SER A 77 11.49 1.53 -8.20
C SER A 77 11.13 0.04 -8.11
N ASN A 78 11.43 -0.64 -7.00
CA ASN A 78 11.02 -2.03 -6.76
C ASN A 78 9.49 -2.20 -6.68
N THR A 79 8.72 -1.14 -6.47
CA THR A 79 7.25 -1.18 -6.50
C THR A 79 6.72 -1.60 -7.88
N ALA A 80 7.42 -1.23 -8.96
CA ALA A 80 7.12 -1.66 -10.32
C ALA A 80 7.29 -3.19 -10.52
N LEU A 81 7.94 -3.88 -9.57
CA LEU A 81 7.99 -5.35 -9.53
C LEU A 81 6.94 -5.92 -8.58
N HIS A 82 6.85 -5.35 -7.37
CA HIS A 82 6.01 -5.91 -6.32
C HIS A 82 4.51 -5.71 -6.56
N LEU A 83 4.07 -4.51 -6.99
CA LEU A 83 2.65 -4.26 -7.22
C LEU A 83 2.08 -5.13 -8.35
N PRO A 84 2.72 -5.26 -9.53
CA PRO A 84 2.23 -6.19 -10.55
C PRO A 84 2.22 -7.64 -10.10
N ALA A 85 3.22 -8.08 -9.31
CA ALA A 85 3.24 -9.44 -8.77
C ALA A 85 2.07 -9.70 -7.80
N ILE A 86 1.78 -8.75 -6.90
CA ILE A 86 0.63 -8.84 -5.98
C ILE A 86 -0.69 -8.77 -6.75
N ALA A 87 -0.78 -7.90 -7.76
CA ALA A 87 -1.96 -7.80 -8.63
C ALA A 87 -2.22 -9.10 -9.39
N HIS A 88 -1.16 -9.73 -9.91
CA HIS A 88 -1.25 -11.03 -10.57
C HIS A 88 -1.84 -12.10 -9.64
N GLU A 89 -1.34 -12.20 -8.41
CA GLU A 89 -1.86 -13.15 -7.41
C GLU A 89 -3.32 -12.83 -7.01
N ALA A 90 -3.69 -11.54 -7.00
CA ALA A 90 -5.06 -11.10 -6.76
C ALA A 90 -5.99 -11.30 -7.98
N GLY A 91 -5.46 -11.72 -9.14
CA GLY A 91 -6.21 -11.83 -10.39
C GLY A 91 -6.62 -10.49 -11.01
N VAL A 92 -5.90 -9.42 -10.68
CA VAL A 92 -6.14 -8.06 -11.17
C VAL A 92 -5.09 -7.72 -12.23
N PRO A 93 -5.49 -7.26 -13.43
CA PRO A 93 -4.52 -6.78 -14.41
C PRO A 93 -3.88 -5.49 -13.91
N LEU A 94 -2.56 -5.40 -13.96
CA LEU A 94 -1.79 -4.18 -13.71
C LEU A 94 -0.50 -4.26 -14.53
N SER A 95 -0.31 -3.34 -15.47
CA SER A 95 0.88 -3.29 -16.31
C SER A 95 1.75 -2.06 -16.01
N LEU A 96 2.95 -1.99 -16.57
CA LEU A 96 3.78 -0.78 -16.47
C LEU A 96 3.18 0.40 -17.23
N ASP A 97 2.36 0.16 -18.26
CA ASP A 97 1.64 1.24 -18.95
C ASP A 97 0.67 1.96 -18.00
N ASP A 98 0.12 1.25 -17.01
CA ASP A 98 -0.71 1.86 -15.97
C ASP A 98 0.10 2.78 -15.06
N PHE A 99 1.34 2.41 -14.74
CA PHE A 99 2.26 3.26 -13.98
C PHE A 99 2.54 4.55 -14.74
N ASP A 100 2.90 4.45 -16.03
CA ASP A 100 3.21 5.60 -16.86
C ASP A 100 2.00 6.55 -16.98
N ARG A 101 0.81 6.00 -17.22
CA ARG A 101 -0.44 6.77 -17.30
C ARG A 101 -0.75 7.52 -15.99
N ILE A 102 -0.55 6.86 -14.84
CA ILE A 102 -0.84 7.47 -13.53
C ILE A 102 0.24 8.50 -13.16
N ALA A 103 1.51 8.23 -13.47
CA ALA A 103 2.63 9.13 -13.23
C ALA A 103 2.46 10.47 -13.97
N GLN A 104 1.91 10.46 -15.18
CA GLN A 104 1.63 11.69 -15.95
C GLN A 104 0.68 12.66 -15.22
N ASN A 105 -0.17 12.14 -14.33
CA ASN A 105 -1.18 12.93 -13.62
C ASN A 105 -0.88 13.09 -12.12
N THR A 106 0.19 12.47 -11.62
CA THR A 106 0.47 12.40 -10.18
C THR A 106 1.85 13.00 -9.87
N PRO A 107 1.90 14.28 -9.46
CA PRO A 107 3.17 14.90 -9.12
C PRO A 107 3.73 14.31 -7.82
N GLN A 108 5.06 14.27 -7.71
CA GLN A 108 5.72 13.95 -6.44
C GLN A 108 5.44 15.06 -5.42
N LEU A 109 4.78 14.71 -4.32
CA LEU A 109 4.40 15.63 -3.25
C LEU A 109 5.36 15.56 -2.05
N SER A 110 6.03 14.42 -1.86
CA SER A 110 6.94 14.21 -0.73
C SER A 110 8.40 14.10 -1.20
N LYS A 111 9.30 14.78 -0.50
CA LYS A 111 10.75 14.62 -0.69
C LYS A 111 11.35 14.00 0.57
N LEU A 112 11.62 12.70 0.48
CA LEU A 112 12.19 11.89 1.55
C LEU A 112 13.42 11.16 0.99
N SER A 113 14.53 11.21 1.71
CA SER A 113 15.83 10.64 1.32
C SER A 113 16.09 9.28 1.95
#